data_AF-A0A6A6V1T4-F1
#
_entry.id   AF-A0A6A6V1T4-F1
#
_cell.length_a   1.000
_cell.length_b   1.000
_cell.length_c   1.000
_cell.angle_alpha   90.00
_cell.angle_beta   90.00
_cell.angle_gamma   90.00
#
_symmetry.space_group_name_H-M   'P 1'
#
loop_
_entity.id
_entity.type
_entity.pdbx_description
1 polymer ?
#
loop_
_entity_poly.entity_id
_entity_poly.type
_entity_poly.pdbx_seq_one_letter_code
_entity_poly.pdbx_strand_id
1 'polypeptide(L)'
;MPPRMAESAWTHHRGRKQNPRRYREPGLGCSSLHETALRCCVWYIDDFVPETFEAVEWGIAERIYQKLKKTDTLTWKSWVLFRTVYRDYVPPTFEVSLYFKPDRHAGSRSSDFISSLGPTVSKITFSCLTLLSIRGIYLKGDDNMSLINVPNLVVLDLAQHKYLDTDSRSLRIWGRAVDEKQAFRRLKVAVFAHFRAPPEDIVRAVTSFPALCLLGIHPLQEYRAALRDYRRGQAVPERGWCYWPKDQ
;
A
#
# COMPACT_ATOMS: atom_id res chain seq x y z
N MET A 1 1.88 3.83 34.28
CA MET A 1 1.40 3.20 33.02
C MET A 1 2.19 3.82 31.87
N PRO A 2 2.99 3.05 31.13
CA PRO A 2 3.65 3.59 29.95
C PRO A 2 2.59 3.92 28.88
N PRO A 3 2.77 5.00 28.10
CA PRO A 3 1.89 5.26 26.98
C PRO A 3 1.94 4.05 26.05
N ARG A 4 0.78 3.47 25.72
CA ARG A 4 0.67 2.51 24.63
C ARG A 4 1.11 3.28 23.39
N MET A 5 2.37 3.06 22.97
CA MET A 5 2.83 3.47 21.65
C MET A 5 1.78 2.98 20.67
N ALA A 6 1.27 3.90 19.85
CA ALA A 6 0.43 3.56 18.74
C ALA A 6 1.24 2.59 17.86
N GLU A 7 1.00 1.29 18.04
CA GLU A 7 1.42 0.26 17.11
C GLU A 7 0.84 0.71 15.77
N SER A 8 1.73 1.16 14.90
CA SER A 8 1.44 1.85 13.65
C SER A 8 0.35 1.09 12.89
N ALA A 9 -0.61 1.81 12.32
CA ALA A 9 -1.78 1.27 11.60
C ALA A 9 -1.49 0.18 10.53
N TRP A 10 -0.22 -0.06 10.20
CA TRP A 10 0.29 -1.19 9.42
C TRP A 10 0.25 -2.56 10.12
N THR A 11 0.30 -2.61 11.46
CA THR A 11 0.12 -3.85 12.24
C THR A 11 -1.35 -4.23 12.34
N HIS A 12 -2.26 -3.31 12.00
CA HIS A 12 -3.68 -3.59 11.88
C HIS A 12 -3.98 -4.22 10.50
N HIS A 13 -3.54 -5.47 10.36
CA HIS A 13 -4.27 -6.44 9.56
C HIS A 13 -5.77 -6.25 9.79
N ARG A 14 -6.54 -6.05 8.73
CA ARG A 14 -7.99 -5.94 8.87
C ARG A 14 -8.57 -7.24 9.39
N GLY A 15 -7.87 -8.33 9.08
CA GLY A 15 -8.04 -9.61 9.71
C GLY A 15 -7.90 -9.54 11.21
N ARG A 16 -9.02 -9.78 11.90
CA ARG A 16 -8.94 -10.10 13.32
C ARG A 16 -8.42 -11.53 13.44
N LYS A 17 -7.16 -11.69 13.87
CA LYS A 17 -6.69 -13.00 14.34
C LYS A 17 -7.70 -13.51 15.36
N GLN A 18 -8.20 -14.73 15.16
CA GLN A 18 -9.15 -15.34 16.08
C GLN A 18 -8.37 -16.05 17.18
N ASN A 19 -8.57 -15.63 18.44
CA ASN A 19 -7.91 -16.27 19.57
C ASN A 19 -8.39 -17.72 19.66
N PRO A 20 -7.50 -18.73 19.52
CA PRO A 20 -7.89 -20.13 19.55
C PRO A 20 -8.64 -20.52 20.83
N ARG A 21 -8.30 -19.91 21.98
CA ARG A 21 -8.96 -20.17 23.27
C ARG A 21 -10.39 -19.66 23.36
N ARG A 22 -10.75 -18.67 22.54
CA ARG A 22 -12.09 -18.04 22.55
C ARG A 22 -12.93 -18.43 21.34
N TYR A 23 -12.34 -19.16 20.39
CA TYR A 23 -13.04 -19.58 19.19
C TYR A 23 -14.15 -20.57 19.55
N ARG A 24 -15.31 -20.41 18.92
CA ARG A 24 -16.39 -21.39 18.92
C ARG A 24 -16.82 -21.65 17.48
N GLU A 25 -17.00 -22.91 17.14
CA GLU A 25 -17.52 -23.31 15.83
C GLU A 25 -18.94 -22.75 15.68
N PRO A 26 -19.26 -22.00 14.61
CA PRO A 26 -20.59 -21.45 14.41
C PRO A 26 -21.65 -22.52 14.03
N GLY A 27 -21.22 -23.73 13.62
CA GLY A 27 -22.10 -24.82 13.21
C GLY A 27 -22.37 -25.87 14.29
N LEU A 28 -23.22 -26.85 13.97
CA LEU A 28 -23.42 -28.04 14.78
C LEU A 28 -22.17 -28.93 14.72
N GLY A 29 -21.47 -29.07 15.85
CA GLY A 29 -20.32 -29.98 15.99
C GLY A 29 -19.10 -29.33 16.63
N CYS A 30 -18.04 -30.13 16.78
CA CYS A 30 -16.74 -29.68 17.25
C CYS A 30 -15.82 -29.40 16.06
N SER A 31 -14.98 -28.37 16.17
CA SER A 31 -13.91 -28.14 15.20
C SER A 31 -13.01 -29.38 15.11
N SER A 32 -12.58 -29.74 13.89
CA SER A 32 -11.61 -30.82 13.72
C SER A 32 -10.27 -30.47 14.40
N LEU A 33 -9.49 -31.49 14.78
CA LEU A 33 -8.14 -31.30 15.30
C LEU A 33 -7.26 -30.53 14.31
N HIS A 34 -7.38 -30.87 13.02
CA HIS A 34 -6.67 -30.20 11.94
C HIS A 34 -6.97 -28.69 11.89
N GLU A 35 -8.25 -28.33 11.97
CA GLU A 35 -8.65 -26.92 11.94
C GLU A 35 -8.19 -26.15 13.19
N THR A 36 -8.26 -26.81 14.35
CA THR A 36 -7.76 -26.25 15.61
C THR A 36 -6.26 -25.97 15.54
N ALA A 37 -5.47 -26.93 15.02
CA ALA A 37 -4.05 -26.76 14.80
C ALA A 37 -3.76 -25.61 13.83
N LEU A 38 -4.49 -25.52 12.71
CA LEU A 38 -4.34 -24.45 11.73
C LEU A 38 -4.59 -23.05 12.33
N ARG A 39 -5.63 -22.90 13.18
CA ARG A 39 -5.90 -21.65 13.88
C ARG A 39 -4.78 -21.28 14.85
N CYS A 40 -4.24 -22.26 15.57
CA CYS A 40 -3.09 -22.04 16.45
C CYS A 40 -1.86 -21.55 15.66
N CYS A 41 -1.53 -22.20 14.54
CA CYS A 41 -0.43 -21.77 13.68
C CYS A 41 -0.62 -20.34 13.16
N VAL A 42 -1.83 -19.98 12.72
CA VAL A 42 -2.15 -18.61 12.26
C VAL A 42 -2.03 -17.59 13.40
N TRP A 43 -2.47 -17.94 14.61
CA TRP A 43 -2.41 -17.05 15.77
C TRP A 43 -0.96 -16.72 16.16
N TYR A 44 -0.10 -17.76 16.23
CA TYR A 44 1.30 -17.67 16.64
C TYR A 44 2.29 -17.47 15.47
N ILE A 45 1.82 -17.14 14.27
CA ILE A 45 2.68 -17.05 13.08
C ILE A 45 3.85 -16.08 13.22
N ASP A 46 3.68 -14.99 13.98
CA ASP A 46 4.74 -14.00 14.18
C ASP A 46 5.84 -14.49 15.12
N ASP A 47 5.62 -15.58 15.85
CA ASP A 47 6.63 -16.23 16.70
C ASP A 47 7.41 -17.31 15.93
N PHE A 48 6.99 -17.65 14.71
CA PHE A 48 7.66 -18.66 13.90
C PHE A 48 8.95 -18.11 13.28
N VAL A 49 9.93 -18.99 13.17
CA VAL A 49 11.24 -18.76 12.54
C VAL A 49 11.43 -19.76 11.39
N PRO A 50 12.37 -19.54 10.45
CA PRO A 50 12.58 -20.47 9.33
C PRO A 50 12.77 -21.93 9.78
N GLU A 51 13.45 -22.15 10.91
CA GLU A 51 13.70 -23.47 11.50
C GLU A 51 12.41 -24.17 11.94
N THR A 52 11.34 -23.41 12.25
CA THR A 52 10.01 -23.98 12.57
C THR A 52 9.41 -24.74 11.38
N PHE A 53 9.86 -24.44 10.16
CA PHE A 53 9.36 -25.03 8.92
C PHE A 53 10.31 -26.06 8.29
N GLU A 54 11.44 -26.39 8.92
CA GLU A 54 12.47 -27.28 8.35
C GLU A 54 11.91 -28.66 7.94
N ALA A 55 11.01 -29.22 8.76
CA ALA A 55 10.36 -30.51 8.50
C ALA A 55 8.93 -30.38 7.95
N VAL A 56 8.45 -29.17 7.66
CA VAL A 56 7.07 -28.94 7.23
C VAL A 56 7.02 -28.92 5.71
N GLU A 57 6.35 -29.90 5.11
CA GLU A 57 6.10 -29.91 3.67
C GLU A 57 5.22 -28.72 3.24
N TRP A 58 5.45 -28.22 2.01
CA TRP A 58 4.70 -27.09 1.47
C TRP A 58 3.18 -27.31 1.53
N GLY A 59 2.67 -28.53 1.32
CA GLY A 59 1.22 -28.80 1.37
C GLY A 59 0.56 -28.45 2.72
N ILE A 60 1.31 -28.50 3.83
CA ILE A 60 0.84 -28.07 5.16
C ILE A 60 1.03 -26.56 5.33
N ALA A 61 2.22 -26.05 5.00
CA ALA A 61 2.55 -24.62 5.08
C ALA A 61 1.64 -23.76 4.20
N GLU A 62 1.27 -24.24 3.02
CA GLU A 62 0.33 -23.62 2.10
C GLU A 62 -1.02 -23.39 2.77
N ARG A 63 -1.54 -24.35 3.53
CA ARG A 63 -2.81 -24.18 4.24
C ARG A 63 -2.75 -23.04 5.25
N ILE A 64 -1.62 -22.90 5.96
CA ILE A 64 -1.39 -21.78 6.88
C ILE A 64 -1.33 -20.48 6.09
N TYR A 65 -0.52 -20.43 5.03
CA TYR A 65 -0.35 -19.26 4.17
C TYR A 65 -1.67 -18.78 3.54
N GLN A 66 -2.44 -19.70 2.95
CA GLN A 66 -3.74 -19.41 2.36
C GLN A 66 -4.76 -18.97 3.42
N LYS A 67 -4.73 -19.55 4.62
CA LYS A 67 -5.57 -19.09 5.73
C LYS A 67 -5.22 -17.64 6.10
N LEU A 68 -3.93 -17.30 6.23
CA LEU A 68 -3.47 -15.93 6.50
C LEU A 68 -3.94 -14.93 5.44
N LYS A 69 -3.86 -15.30 4.15
CA LYS A 69 -4.37 -14.48 3.05
C LYS A 69 -5.89 -14.31 3.11
N LYS A 70 -6.62 -15.42 3.27
CA LYS A 70 -8.09 -15.42 3.35
C LYS A 70 -8.61 -14.58 4.52
N THR A 71 -7.91 -14.60 5.64
CA THR A 71 -8.28 -13.80 6.81
C THR A 71 -7.69 -12.39 6.79
N ASP A 72 -6.92 -11.99 5.77
CA ASP A 72 -6.22 -10.71 5.71
C ASP A 72 -5.33 -10.45 6.94
N THR A 73 -4.66 -11.50 7.41
CA THR A 73 -3.72 -11.49 8.57
C THR A 73 -2.28 -11.80 8.17
N LEU A 74 -1.98 -11.85 6.87
CA LEU A 74 -0.62 -12.06 6.37
C LEU A 74 0.21 -10.79 6.58
N THR A 75 1.17 -10.86 7.49
CA THR A 75 2.11 -9.76 7.82
C THR A 75 3.29 -9.75 6.84
N TRP A 76 3.99 -8.62 6.71
CA TRP A 76 5.27 -8.60 5.97
C TRP A 76 6.25 -9.63 6.55
N LYS A 77 6.37 -9.68 7.88
CA LYS A 77 7.24 -10.63 8.59
C LYS A 77 6.92 -12.08 8.21
N SER A 78 5.65 -12.47 8.29
CA SER A 78 5.22 -13.82 7.92
C SER A 78 5.37 -14.08 6.42
N TRP A 79 5.11 -13.11 5.55
CA TRP A 79 5.38 -13.26 4.11
C TRP A 79 6.88 -13.49 3.83
N VAL A 80 7.78 -12.72 4.44
CA VAL A 80 9.24 -12.92 4.31
C VAL A 80 9.64 -14.31 4.80
N LEU A 81 9.07 -14.76 5.92
CA LEU A 81 9.29 -16.10 6.46
C LEU A 81 8.92 -17.18 5.44
N PHE A 82 7.70 -17.15 4.90
CA PHE A 82 7.26 -18.10 3.88
C PHE A 82 8.12 -18.01 2.61
N ARG A 83 8.44 -16.78 2.15
CA ARG A 83 9.28 -16.56 0.97
C ARG A 83 10.70 -17.11 1.15
N THR A 84 11.24 -17.04 2.37
CA THR A 84 12.59 -17.51 2.70
C THR A 84 12.67 -19.03 2.63
N VAL A 85 11.68 -19.72 3.21
CA VAL A 85 11.63 -21.18 3.29
C VAL A 85 11.14 -21.82 1.98
N TYR A 86 10.09 -21.26 1.36
CA TYR A 86 9.39 -21.84 0.21
C TYR A 86 9.51 -20.96 -1.03
N ARG A 87 10.75 -20.80 -1.52
CA ARG A 87 11.04 -19.84 -2.59
C ARG A 87 10.29 -20.14 -3.90
N ASP A 88 10.10 -21.39 -4.26
CA ASP A 88 9.50 -21.68 -5.57
C ASP A 88 7.96 -21.60 -5.55
N TYR A 89 7.37 -21.55 -4.35
CA TYR A 89 5.92 -21.61 -4.18
C TYR A 89 5.29 -20.26 -3.81
N VAL A 90 6.04 -19.38 -3.12
CA VAL A 90 5.53 -18.09 -2.65
C VAL A 90 5.83 -17.00 -3.67
N PRO A 91 4.82 -16.22 -4.11
CA PRO A 91 5.03 -15.14 -5.05
C PRO A 91 6.12 -14.16 -4.59
N PRO A 92 6.96 -13.65 -5.50
CA PRO A 92 8.02 -12.69 -5.16
C PRO A 92 7.48 -11.32 -4.78
N THR A 93 6.19 -11.07 -5.02
CA THR A 93 5.50 -9.82 -4.69
C THR A 93 4.65 -9.97 -3.44
N PHE A 94 4.71 -8.95 -2.58
CA PHE A 94 3.81 -8.79 -1.45
C PHE A 94 2.89 -7.60 -1.71
N GLU A 95 1.59 -7.83 -1.65
CA GLU A 95 0.59 -6.79 -1.87
C GLU A 95 -0.20 -6.57 -0.58
N VAL A 96 -0.29 -5.29 -0.17
CA VAL A 96 -1.14 -4.87 0.94
C VAL A 96 -2.08 -3.79 0.44
N SER A 97 -3.35 -4.15 0.32
CA SER A 97 -4.42 -3.19 0.06
C SER A 97 -4.92 -2.62 1.38
N LEU A 98 -4.96 -1.29 1.52
CA LEU A 98 -5.50 -0.59 2.68
C LEU A 98 -6.67 0.29 2.24
N TYR A 99 -7.87 0.02 2.77
CA TYR A 99 -9.09 0.78 2.48
C TYR A 99 -9.48 1.49 3.76
N PHE A 100 -9.52 2.81 3.68
CA PHE A 100 -10.07 3.65 4.72
C PHE A 100 -11.56 3.78 4.47
N LYS A 101 -12.38 3.46 5.47
CA LYS A 101 -13.78 3.87 5.40
C LYS A 101 -13.80 5.40 5.33
N PRO A 102 -14.49 5.99 4.35
CA PRO A 102 -14.63 7.43 4.28
C PRO A 102 -15.41 7.88 5.51
N ASP A 103 -14.70 8.27 6.55
CA ASP A 103 -15.31 8.87 7.72
C ASP A 103 -15.79 10.27 7.31
N ARG A 104 -16.95 10.71 7.81
CA ARG A 104 -17.46 12.06 7.48
C ARG A 104 -16.54 13.17 7.99
N HIS A 105 -15.53 12.82 8.79
CA HIS A 105 -14.47 13.70 9.31
C HIS A 105 -13.07 13.34 8.74
N ALA A 106 -13.03 12.80 7.52
CA ALA A 106 -11.88 12.19 6.84
C ALA A 106 -10.56 12.99 6.77
N GLY A 107 -10.56 14.29 7.09
CA GLY A 107 -9.34 15.12 6.97
C GLY A 107 -8.23 14.83 7.99
N SER A 108 -8.53 14.12 9.09
CA SER A 108 -7.56 13.88 10.17
C SER A 108 -6.84 12.53 10.05
N ARG A 109 -7.58 11.42 9.87
CA ARG A 109 -7.00 10.07 9.94
C ARG A 109 -6.09 9.68 8.76
N SER A 110 -6.20 10.36 7.61
CA SER A 110 -5.35 10.05 6.46
C SER A 110 -3.89 10.41 6.68
N SER A 111 -3.64 11.49 7.43
CA SER A 111 -2.29 12.03 7.59
C SER A 111 -1.43 11.19 8.52
N ASP A 112 -2.02 10.68 9.61
CA ASP A 112 -1.34 9.76 10.54
C ASP A 112 -0.85 8.50 9.82
N PHE A 113 -1.67 7.99 8.89
CA PHE A 113 -1.33 6.79 8.13
C PHE A 113 -0.12 7.01 7.22
N ILE A 114 -0.12 8.08 6.43
CA ILE A 114 0.98 8.35 5.48
C ILE A 114 2.27 8.67 6.24
N SER A 115 2.17 9.41 7.33
CA SER A 115 3.29 9.67 8.24
C SER A 115 3.88 8.38 8.83
N SER A 116 3.03 7.37 9.10
CA SER A 116 3.47 6.05 9.57
C SER A 116 4.07 5.14 8.50
N LEU A 117 3.85 5.44 7.21
CA LEU A 117 4.34 4.65 6.08
C LEU A 117 5.86 4.69 5.99
N GLY A 118 6.46 5.87 6.13
CA GLY A 118 7.91 6.06 6.04
C GLY A 118 8.69 5.14 6.99
N PRO A 119 8.47 5.21 8.32
CA PRO A 119 9.15 4.36 9.30
C PRO A 119 8.88 2.86 9.14
N THR A 120 7.75 2.48 8.55
CA THR A 120 7.40 1.06 8.34
C THR A 120 8.09 0.51 7.12
N VAL A 121 8.03 1.23 6.00
CA VAL A 121 8.66 0.80 4.75
C VAL A 121 10.18 0.92 4.83
N SER A 122 10.71 1.87 5.60
CA SER A 122 12.16 1.95 5.82
C SER A 122 12.75 0.76 6.60
N LYS A 123 11.92 0.04 7.36
CA LYS A 123 12.32 -1.22 8.02
C LYS A 123 12.34 -2.41 7.06
N ILE A 124 11.72 -2.29 5.89
CA ILE A 124 11.77 -3.32 4.85
C ILE A 124 13.16 -3.26 4.23
N THR A 125 13.90 -4.37 4.30
CA THR A 125 15.28 -4.45 3.82
C THR A 125 15.38 -4.17 2.32
N PHE A 126 16.51 -3.58 1.93
CA PHE A 126 16.72 -2.81 0.69
C PHE A 126 16.62 -3.57 -0.65
N SER A 127 16.38 -4.89 -0.64
CA SER A 127 16.29 -5.69 -1.87
C SER A 127 14.93 -5.59 -2.57
N CYS A 128 13.87 -5.21 -1.87
CA CYS A 128 12.54 -5.17 -2.46
C CYS A 128 12.27 -3.83 -3.18
N LEU A 129 11.62 -3.88 -4.34
CA LEU A 129 11.09 -2.72 -5.03
C LEU A 129 9.68 -2.43 -4.51
N THR A 130 9.38 -1.17 -4.21
CA THR A 130 8.06 -0.79 -3.69
C THR A 130 7.23 -0.12 -4.78
N LEU A 131 6.02 -0.64 -4.99
CA LEU A 131 4.93 0.08 -5.64
C LEU A 131 4.02 0.61 -4.55
N LEU A 132 3.79 1.93 -4.54
CA LEU A 132 2.85 2.57 -3.64
C LEU A 132 1.72 3.20 -4.45
N SER A 133 0.51 2.67 -4.28
CA SER A 133 -0.71 3.26 -4.84
C SER A 133 -1.57 3.84 -3.72
N ILE A 134 -1.71 5.16 -3.69
CA ILE A 134 -2.57 5.89 -2.75
C ILE A 134 -3.72 6.48 -3.54
N ARG A 135 -4.91 5.92 -3.35
CA ARG A 135 -6.11 6.33 -4.09
C ARG A 135 -7.22 6.79 -3.16
N GLY A 136 -7.89 7.87 -3.53
CA GLY A 136 -9.04 8.42 -2.80
C GLY A 136 -8.68 9.05 -1.44
N ILE A 137 -7.41 9.33 -1.19
CA ILE A 137 -6.92 9.94 0.06
C ILE A 137 -6.56 11.40 -0.18
N TYR A 138 -6.81 12.24 0.82
CA TYR A 138 -6.30 13.61 0.86
C TYR A 138 -4.83 13.62 1.26
N LEU A 139 -3.97 14.15 0.39
CA LEU A 139 -2.56 14.35 0.68
C LEU A 139 -2.35 15.81 1.10
N LYS A 140 -2.00 16.03 2.37
CA LYS A 140 -1.48 17.32 2.82
C LYS A 140 -0.01 17.46 2.39
N GLY A 141 0.51 18.68 2.49
CA GLY A 141 1.94 18.95 2.24
C GLY A 141 2.84 18.02 3.05
N ASP A 142 2.54 17.84 4.34
CA ASP A 142 3.31 16.97 5.25
C ASP A 142 3.24 15.48 4.85
N ASP A 143 2.12 15.06 4.27
CA ASP A 143 1.95 13.68 3.79
C ASP A 143 2.88 13.43 2.59
N ASN A 144 2.96 14.38 1.65
CA ASN A 144 3.90 14.33 0.53
C ASN A 144 5.36 14.28 1.03
N MET A 145 5.67 15.07 2.07
CA MET A 145 6.99 15.06 2.70
C MET A 145 7.32 13.74 3.39
N SER A 146 6.32 12.96 3.80
CA SER A 146 6.54 11.63 4.37
C SER A 146 6.89 10.59 3.29
N LEU A 147 6.36 10.74 2.08
CA LEU A 147 6.63 9.84 0.95
C LEU A 147 8.09 9.86 0.50
N ILE A 148 8.79 10.99 0.66
CA ILE A 148 10.21 11.10 0.27
C ILE A 148 11.12 10.21 1.12
N ASN A 149 10.64 9.76 2.29
CA ASN A 149 11.38 8.90 3.21
C ASN A 149 11.27 7.40 2.84
N VAL A 150 10.68 7.06 1.69
CA VAL A 150 10.58 5.70 1.18
C VAL A 150 11.73 5.41 0.20
N PRO A 151 12.86 4.83 0.65
CA PRO A 151 14.10 4.79 -0.13
C PRO A 151 14.03 3.87 -1.36
N ASN A 152 13.15 2.87 -1.35
CA ASN A 152 13.04 1.84 -2.38
C ASN A 152 11.77 1.99 -3.25
N LEU A 153 11.17 3.18 -3.26
CA LEU A 153 9.99 3.46 -4.07
C LEU A 153 10.35 3.49 -5.56
N VAL A 154 9.73 2.62 -6.35
CA VAL A 154 9.92 2.52 -7.82
C VAL A 154 8.73 3.04 -8.59
N VAL A 155 7.53 2.76 -8.09
CA VAL A 155 6.27 3.20 -8.69
C VAL A 155 5.47 3.95 -7.65
N LEU A 156 5.08 5.17 -7.96
CA LEU A 156 4.21 6.01 -7.15
C LEU A 156 2.94 6.31 -7.93
N ASP A 157 1.79 5.82 -7.48
CA ASP A 157 0.49 6.09 -8.08
C ASP A 157 -0.38 6.85 -7.07
N LEU A 158 -0.60 8.14 -7.32
CA LEU A 158 -1.40 9.01 -6.48
C LEU A 158 -2.69 9.35 -7.21
N ALA A 159 -3.83 8.99 -6.63
CA ALA A 159 -5.14 9.39 -7.12
C ALA A 159 -5.92 10.14 -6.05
N GLN A 160 -6.26 11.40 -6.29
CA GLN A 160 -6.98 12.22 -5.30
C GLN A 160 -8.50 12.11 -5.44
N HIS A 161 -9.20 12.34 -4.32
CA HIS A 161 -10.65 12.45 -4.34
C HIS A 161 -11.09 13.86 -4.76
N LYS A 162 -12.21 13.94 -5.49
CA LYS A 162 -12.71 15.05 -6.34
C LYS A 162 -12.83 16.47 -5.74
N TYR A 163 -12.55 16.67 -4.45
CA TYR A 163 -12.98 17.85 -3.71
C TYR A 163 -11.84 18.59 -2.99
N LEU A 164 -10.59 18.21 -3.23
CA LEU A 164 -9.50 18.68 -2.37
C LEU A 164 -8.43 19.39 -3.19
N ASP A 165 -8.15 20.62 -2.76
CA ASP A 165 -7.15 21.50 -3.34
C ASP A 165 -5.76 21.04 -2.95
N THR A 166 -5.17 20.15 -3.76
CA THR A 166 -3.71 20.14 -3.83
C THR A 166 -3.29 21.34 -4.64
N ASP A 167 -2.96 22.41 -3.93
CA ASP A 167 -2.41 23.62 -4.50
C ASP A 167 -1.09 23.28 -5.22
N SER A 168 -0.89 23.87 -6.41
CA SER A 168 0.37 23.87 -7.14
C SER A 168 1.56 24.25 -6.27
N ARG A 169 1.35 25.11 -5.26
CA ARG A 169 2.38 25.45 -4.26
C ARG A 169 2.89 24.21 -3.52
N SER A 170 2.01 23.32 -3.07
CA SER A 170 2.37 22.10 -2.34
C SER A 170 3.20 21.15 -3.22
N LEU A 171 2.86 21.03 -4.50
CA LEU A 171 3.64 20.23 -5.46
C LEU A 171 5.04 20.82 -5.69
N ARG A 172 5.15 22.15 -5.82
CA ARG A 172 6.46 22.81 -5.97
C ARG A 172 7.34 22.64 -4.73
N ILE A 173 6.77 22.77 -3.53
CA ILE A 173 7.48 22.52 -2.27
C ILE A 173 7.95 21.07 -2.21
N TRP A 174 7.10 20.13 -2.60
CA TRP A 174 7.45 18.72 -2.62
C TRP A 174 8.56 18.40 -3.62
N GLY A 175 8.50 18.95 -4.84
CA GLY A 175 9.58 18.83 -5.83
C GLY A 175 10.92 19.37 -5.31
N ARG A 176 10.90 20.58 -4.75
CA ARG A 176 12.09 21.16 -4.11
C ARG A 176 12.64 20.29 -2.99
N ALA A 177 11.78 19.72 -2.14
CA ALA A 177 12.23 18.85 -1.07
C ALA A 177 12.84 17.52 -1.57
N VAL A 178 12.34 16.99 -2.70
CA VAL A 178 12.94 15.81 -3.35
C VAL A 178 14.35 16.12 -3.83
N ASP A 179 14.55 17.29 -4.45
CA ASP A 179 15.87 17.75 -4.90
C ASP A 179 16.84 17.95 -3.72
N GLU A 180 16.43 18.72 -2.70
CA GLU A 180 17.24 19.02 -1.52
C GLU A 180 17.65 17.76 -0.75
N LYS A 181 16.74 16.78 -0.61
CA LYS A 181 17.03 15.52 0.09
C LYS A 181 17.60 14.43 -0.81
N GLN A 182 17.74 14.67 -2.11
CA GLN A 182 18.13 13.66 -3.10
C GLN A 182 17.27 12.39 -2.95
N ALA A 183 15.97 12.58 -2.75
CA ALA A 183 15.01 11.49 -2.55
C ALA A 183 14.65 10.83 -3.89
N PHE A 184 13.84 9.75 -3.85
CA PHE A 184 13.32 9.11 -5.06
C PHE A 184 14.38 8.64 -6.07
N ARG A 185 15.57 8.23 -5.60
CA ARG A 185 16.67 7.72 -6.43
C ARG A 185 16.34 6.45 -7.22
N ARG A 186 15.25 5.77 -6.87
CA ARG A 186 14.77 4.55 -7.56
C ARG A 186 13.40 4.73 -8.20
N LEU A 187 12.75 5.89 -8.05
CA LEU A 187 11.41 6.14 -8.54
C LEU A 187 11.47 6.26 -10.07
N LYS A 188 10.92 5.27 -10.77
CA LYS A 188 10.91 5.21 -12.24
C LYS A 188 9.59 5.66 -12.84
N VAL A 189 8.49 5.40 -12.14
CA VAL A 189 7.14 5.68 -12.62
C VAL A 189 6.40 6.52 -11.57
N ALA A 190 5.82 7.63 -12.00
CA ALA A 190 4.91 8.42 -11.18
C ALA A 190 3.59 8.65 -11.94
N VAL A 191 2.47 8.39 -11.27
CA VAL A 191 1.12 8.57 -11.82
C VAL A 191 0.38 9.55 -10.90
N PHE A 192 -0.17 10.60 -11.50
CA PHE A 192 -0.96 11.62 -10.82
C PHE A 192 -2.36 11.66 -11.43
N ALA A 193 -3.33 11.08 -10.71
CA ALA A 193 -4.72 11.06 -11.12
C ALA A 193 -5.57 12.01 -10.29
N HIS A 194 -6.43 12.76 -11.00
CA HIS A 194 -7.47 13.60 -10.40
C HIS A 194 -6.93 14.74 -9.52
N PHE A 195 -5.69 15.16 -9.73
CA PHE A 195 -5.14 16.38 -9.13
C PHE A 195 -5.82 17.60 -9.75
N ARG A 196 -6.04 18.64 -8.92
CA ARG A 196 -6.57 19.93 -9.38
C ARG A 196 -5.48 20.84 -9.96
N ALA A 197 -4.22 20.61 -9.60
CA ALA A 197 -3.09 21.32 -10.17
C ALA A 197 -3.06 21.15 -11.71
N PRO A 198 -2.74 22.22 -12.47
CA PRO A 198 -2.49 22.11 -13.90
C PRO A 198 -1.39 21.08 -14.20
N PRO A 199 -1.49 20.32 -15.31
CA PRO A 199 -0.47 19.35 -15.70
C PRO A 199 0.95 19.94 -15.73
N GLU A 200 1.09 21.21 -16.14
CA GLU A 200 2.37 21.92 -16.23
C GLU A 200 3.03 22.09 -14.85
N ASP A 201 2.23 22.33 -13.81
CA ASP A 201 2.73 22.44 -12.44
C ASP A 201 3.15 21.07 -11.89
N ILE A 202 2.45 19.98 -12.26
CA ILE A 202 2.85 18.61 -11.93
C ILE A 202 4.18 18.28 -12.60
N VAL A 203 4.30 18.53 -13.92
CA VAL A 203 5.54 18.32 -14.69
C VAL A 203 6.69 19.09 -14.06
N ARG A 204 6.50 20.37 -13.73
CA ARG A 204 7.52 21.21 -13.09
C ARG A 204 7.91 20.70 -11.71
N ALA A 205 7.00 20.11 -10.94
CA ALA A 205 7.34 19.52 -9.65
C ALA A 205 8.21 18.27 -9.82
N VAL A 206 7.88 17.39 -10.76
CA VAL A 206 8.57 16.10 -10.94
C VAL A 206 9.83 16.15 -11.80
N THR A 207 10.16 17.29 -12.39
CA THR A 207 11.46 17.49 -13.06
C THR A 207 12.62 17.28 -12.08
N SER A 208 12.42 17.64 -10.81
CA SER A 208 13.34 17.41 -9.69
C SER A 208 13.55 15.94 -9.31
N PHE A 209 12.76 15.01 -9.85
CA PHE A 209 12.83 13.60 -9.45
C PHE A 209 13.96 12.91 -10.24
N PRO A 210 15.06 12.50 -9.57
CA PRO A 210 16.32 12.20 -10.25
C PRO A 210 16.27 10.94 -11.11
N ALA A 211 15.45 9.96 -10.75
CA ALA A 211 15.38 8.67 -11.45
C ALA A 211 14.11 8.49 -12.28
N LEU A 212 13.22 9.49 -12.31
CA LEU A 212 11.89 9.38 -12.92
C LEU A 212 11.99 9.28 -14.44
N CYS A 213 11.42 8.23 -15.01
CA CYS A 213 11.43 7.96 -16.45
C CYS A 213 10.04 8.10 -17.09
N LEU A 214 8.98 7.70 -16.36
CA LEU A 214 7.61 7.70 -16.87
C LEU A 214 6.71 8.53 -15.95
N LEU A 215 6.01 9.48 -16.56
CA LEU A 215 5.02 10.32 -15.90
C LEU A 215 3.65 10.09 -16.53
N GLY A 216 2.70 9.61 -15.74
CA GLY A 216 1.28 9.56 -16.09
C GLY A 216 0.52 10.69 -15.41
N ILE A 217 -0.25 11.47 -16.17
CA ILE A 217 -1.15 12.50 -15.62
C ILE A 217 -2.56 12.20 -16.12
N HIS A 218 -3.51 12.06 -15.19
CA HIS A 218 -4.93 11.87 -15.51
C HIS A 218 -5.75 13.06 -15.00
N PRO A 219 -6.08 14.02 -15.89
CA PRO A 219 -6.81 15.22 -15.50
C PRO A 219 -8.16 14.91 -14.85
N LEU A 220 -8.53 15.69 -13.83
CA LEU A 220 -9.83 15.56 -13.15
C LEU A 220 -11.01 15.75 -14.12
N GLN A 221 -10.84 16.57 -15.16
CA GLN A 221 -11.89 16.86 -16.14
C GLN A 221 -12.26 15.64 -16.98
N GLU A 222 -11.28 14.86 -17.41
CA GLU A 222 -11.51 13.63 -18.18
C GLU A 222 -12.27 12.59 -17.35
N TYR A 223 -11.88 12.44 -16.09
CA TYR A 223 -12.59 11.57 -15.16
C TYR A 223 -14.04 12.00 -14.92
N ARG A 224 -14.29 13.31 -14.82
CA ARG A 224 -15.66 13.86 -14.70
C ARG A 224 -16.48 13.63 -15.96
N ALA A 225 -15.88 13.70 -17.15
CA ALA A 225 -16.56 13.35 -18.39
C ALA A 225 -16.92 11.85 -18.40
N ALA A 226 -15.94 10.98 -18.17
CA ALA A 226 -16.14 9.52 -18.12
C ALA A 226 -17.21 9.09 -17.11
N LEU A 227 -17.26 9.73 -15.92
CA LEU A 227 -18.30 9.47 -14.93
C LEU A 227 -19.69 9.94 -15.34
N ARG A 228 -19.79 11.04 -16.11
CA ARG A 228 -21.09 11.50 -16.64
C ARG A 228 -21.60 10.52 -17.69
N ASP A 229 -20.72 10.02 -18.54
CA ASP A 229 -21.05 9.04 -19.57
C ASP A 229 -21.46 7.69 -18.95
N TYR A 230 -20.72 7.22 -17.94
CA TYR A 230 -21.08 6.04 -17.15
C TYR A 230 -22.47 6.15 -16.50
N ARG A 231 -22.77 7.30 -15.88
CA ARG A 231 -24.10 7.55 -15.28
C ARG A 231 -25.24 7.59 -16.29
N ARG A 232 -24.93 7.83 -17.57
CA ARG A 232 -25.87 7.80 -18.69
C ARG A 232 -26.00 6.39 -19.31
N GLY A 233 -25.35 5.39 -18.74
CA GLY A 233 -25.34 4.02 -19.29
C GLY A 233 -24.52 3.89 -20.58
N GLN A 234 -23.67 4.87 -20.89
CA GLN A 234 -22.78 4.79 -22.04
C GLN A 234 -21.53 3.97 -21.67
N ALA A 235 -21.05 3.15 -22.62
CA ALA A 235 -19.80 2.42 -22.44
C ALA A 235 -18.67 3.40 -22.13
N VAL A 236 -17.95 3.17 -21.04
CA VAL A 236 -16.77 3.97 -20.70
C VAL A 236 -15.69 3.58 -21.70
N PRO A 237 -15.18 4.51 -22.51
CA PRO A 237 -14.09 4.19 -23.43
C PRO A 237 -12.88 3.72 -22.62
N GLU A 238 -12.30 2.58 -23.00
CA GLU A 238 -10.99 2.14 -22.51
C GLU A 238 -9.94 3.15 -22.99
N ARG A 239 -9.73 4.22 -22.21
CA ARG A 239 -8.76 5.25 -22.60
C ARG A 239 -7.35 4.80 -22.21
N GLY A 240 -6.49 4.75 -23.22
CA GLY A 240 -5.06 4.49 -23.12
C GLY A 240 -4.31 5.59 -22.35
N TRP A 241 -3.15 5.21 -21.85
CA TRP A 241 -2.25 6.03 -21.06
C TRP A 241 -1.63 7.15 -21.90
N CYS A 242 -1.73 8.40 -21.46
CA CYS A 242 -0.97 9.51 -22.06
C CYS A 242 0.46 9.50 -21.50
N TYR A 243 1.42 9.09 -22.33
CA TYR A 243 2.84 9.03 -21.98
C TYR A 243 3.52 10.37 -22.29
N TRP A 244 4.23 10.92 -21.31
CA TRP A 244 5.17 12.03 -21.51
C TRP A 244 6.60 11.48 -21.34
N PRO A 245 7.35 11.23 -22.42
CA PRO A 245 8.77 10.94 -22.29
C PRO A 245 9.47 12.17 -21.70
N LYS A 246 10.37 11.98 -20.73
CA LYS A 246 11.38 12.99 -20.43
C LYS A 246 12.37 12.97 -21.59
N ASP A 247 12.39 14.03 -22.39
CA ASP A 247 13.44 14.22 -23.38
C ASP A 247 14.80 14.14 -22.67
N GLN A 248 15.69 13.29 -23.22
CA GLN A 248 17.04 13.04 -22.71
C GLN A 248 17.94 14.26 -22.90
#